data_AF-A0AAD9KL54-F1
#
_entry.id   AF-A0AAD9KL54-F1
#
_cell.length_a   1.000
_cell.length_b   1.000
_cell.length_c   1.000
_cell.angle_alpha   90.00
_cell.angle_beta   90.00
_cell.angle_gamma   90.00
#
_symmetry.space_group_name_H-M   'P 1'
#
loop_
_entity.id
_entity.type
_entity.pdbx_description
1 polymer ?
#
loop_
_entity_poly.entity_id
_entity_poly.type
_entity_poly.pdbx_seq_one_letter_code
_entity_poly.pdbx_strand_id
1 'polypeptide(L)'
;MGSILHSVMAGADSPVIEIDGKTHVPDFVPPTPAKSKPTKRCRVCYRSGVRKETRVHCSTCSAHPGLCYPACYALYHSRHYWSRGYKMNHATSWGTHLN
;
A
#
# COMPACT_ATOMS: atom_id res chain seq x y z
N MET A 1 47.66 -9.22 -17.33
CA MET A 1 46.76 -9.15 -16.16
C MET A 1 46.15 -7.76 -16.17
N GLY A 2 44.95 -7.59 -16.71
CA GLY A 2 44.42 -6.25 -16.96
C GLY A 2 42.92 -6.28 -17.22
N SER A 3 42.20 -5.90 -16.17
CA SER A 3 40.90 -5.21 -16.18
C SER A 3 39.72 -5.91 -16.85
N ILE A 4 38.91 -6.48 -15.97
CA ILE A 4 37.51 -6.90 -16.16
C ILE A 4 36.71 -5.73 -16.76
N LEU A 5 36.22 -5.90 -17.99
CA LEU A 5 35.10 -5.12 -18.50
C LEU A 5 33.81 -5.70 -17.90
N HIS A 6 33.34 -5.16 -16.79
CA HIS A 6 31.95 -5.37 -16.35
C HIS A 6 31.03 -4.52 -17.23
N SER A 7 30.60 -5.10 -18.34
CA SER A 7 29.46 -4.61 -19.11
C SER A 7 28.26 -5.51 -18.85
N VAL A 8 27.08 -4.87 -18.91
CA VAL A 8 25.71 -5.39 -18.94
C VAL A 8 25.12 -5.94 -17.63
N MET A 9 24.15 -5.21 -17.07
CA MET A 9 22.77 -5.67 -16.90
C MET A 9 21.86 -4.44 -16.72
N ALA A 10 20.93 -4.24 -17.67
CA ALA A 10 19.77 -3.38 -17.50
C ALA A 10 18.80 -4.08 -16.53
N GLY A 11 18.66 -3.55 -15.31
CA GLY A 11 17.65 -3.98 -14.35
C GLY A 11 16.72 -2.81 -14.03
N ALA A 12 15.57 -2.76 -14.70
CA ALA A 12 14.44 -1.95 -14.26
C ALA A 12 13.80 -2.64 -13.05
N ASP A 13 14.52 -2.67 -11.92
CA ASP A 13 14.02 -3.25 -10.69
C ASP A 13 12.96 -2.31 -10.13
N SER A 14 11.72 -2.51 -10.57
CA SER A 14 10.57 -1.90 -9.90
C SER A 14 10.71 -2.20 -8.40
N PRO A 15 10.48 -1.23 -7.51
CA PRO A 15 10.69 -1.40 -6.08
C PRO A 15 9.63 -2.32 -5.52
N VAL A 16 9.95 -3.61 -5.58
CA VAL A 16 9.22 -4.68 -4.97
C VAL A 16 9.61 -4.73 -3.50
N ILE A 17 8.63 -4.66 -2.60
CA ILE A 17 8.90 -4.73 -1.16
C ILE A 17 8.45 -6.11 -0.67
N GLU A 18 9.36 -6.90 -0.13
CA GLU A 18 9.05 -8.21 0.44
C GLU A 18 8.83 -8.11 1.95
N ILE A 19 7.64 -8.50 2.43
CA ILE A 19 7.31 -8.59 3.87
C ILE A 19 6.58 -9.88 4.17
N ASP A 20 7.00 -10.55 5.25
CA ASP A 20 6.42 -11.81 5.72
C ASP A 20 6.33 -12.87 4.61
N GLY A 21 7.34 -12.92 3.74
CA GLY A 21 7.42 -13.83 2.59
C GLY A 21 6.46 -13.50 1.43
N LYS A 22 5.91 -12.28 1.39
CA LYS A 22 5.03 -11.80 0.32
C LYS A 22 5.60 -10.59 -0.39
N THR A 23 5.55 -10.66 -1.71
CA THR A 23 6.06 -9.67 -2.65
C THR A 23 5.01 -8.59 -2.91
N HIS A 24 5.19 -7.40 -2.34
CA HIS A 24 4.29 -6.27 -2.55
C HIS A 24 4.71 -5.42 -3.74
N VAL A 25 3.82 -5.31 -4.73
CA VAL A 25 4.05 -4.57 -5.97
C VAL A 25 3.22 -3.29 -6.00
N PRO A 26 3.82 -2.11 -6.22
CA PRO A 26 3.07 -0.87 -6.45
C PRO A 26 2.49 -0.87 -7.87
N ASP A 27 1.21 -0.57 -8.00
CA ASP A 27 0.51 -0.48 -9.29
C ASP A 27 -0.42 0.73 -9.32
N PHE A 28 -0.83 1.16 -10.51
CA PHE A 28 -1.79 2.23 -10.70
C PHE A 28 -3.22 1.72 -10.70
N VAL A 29 -4.12 2.47 -10.06
CA VAL A 29 -5.55 2.16 -10.08
C VAL A 29 -6.02 2.14 -11.54
N PRO A 30 -6.63 1.04 -12.00
CA PRO A 30 -7.01 0.87 -13.39
C PRO A 30 -8.07 1.92 -13.77
N PRO A 31 -7.99 2.49 -14.98
CA PRO A 31 -8.98 3.44 -15.46
C PRO A 31 -10.37 2.80 -15.53
N THR A 32 -11.39 3.63 -15.36
CA THR A 32 -12.79 3.24 -15.56
C THR A 32 -13.35 4.05 -16.71
N PRO A 33 -14.45 3.63 -17.37
CA PRO A 33 -15.07 4.41 -18.43
C PRO A 33 -15.41 5.84 -18.01
N ALA A 34 -15.75 6.04 -16.73
CA ALA A 34 -16.09 7.34 -16.17
C ALA A 34 -14.87 8.20 -15.77
N LYS A 35 -13.71 7.58 -15.50
CA LYS A 35 -12.51 8.28 -14.99
C LYS A 35 -11.23 7.68 -15.56
N SER A 36 -10.49 8.48 -16.33
CA SER A 36 -9.21 8.10 -16.94
C SER A 36 -8.05 7.99 -15.95
N LYS A 37 -8.12 8.73 -14.82
CA LYS A 37 -7.10 8.75 -13.77
C LYS A 37 -7.75 8.57 -12.39
N PRO A 38 -8.33 7.41 -12.10
CA PRO A 38 -8.98 7.19 -10.82
C PRO A 38 -7.96 7.18 -9.68
N THR A 39 -8.40 7.68 -8.53
CA THR A 39 -7.60 7.78 -7.31
C THR A 39 -8.28 7.03 -6.18
N LYS A 40 -7.46 6.55 -5.23
CA LYS A 40 -7.89 6.01 -3.94
C LYS A 40 -7.39 6.92 -2.82
N ARG A 41 -8.06 6.88 -1.67
CA ARG A 41 -7.58 7.55 -0.47
C ARG A 41 -6.36 6.82 0.10
N CYS A 42 -5.31 7.56 0.45
CA CYS A 42 -4.14 7.00 1.12
C CYS A 42 -4.50 6.46 2.51
N ARG A 43 -4.31 5.16 2.76
CA ARG A 43 -4.66 4.52 4.03
C ARG A 43 -3.83 5.05 5.21
N VAL A 44 -2.53 5.29 4.99
CA VAL A 44 -1.60 5.81 6.00
C VAL A 44 -1.95 7.25 6.37
N CYS A 45 -2.11 8.14 5.38
CA CYS A 45 -2.47 9.54 5.65
C CYS A 45 -3.84 9.67 6.30
N TYR A 46 -4.80 8.86 5.86
CA TYR A 46 -6.12 8.85 6.48
C TYR A 46 -6.04 8.49 7.97
N ARG A 47 -5.18 7.54 8.33
CA ARG A 47 -4.94 7.17 9.72
C ARG A 47 -4.33 8.32 10.54
N SER A 48 -3.53 9.17 9.91
CA SER A 48 -2.96 10.38 10.55
C SER A 48 -3.88 11.60 10.47
N GLY A 49 -5.16 11.44 10.12
CA GLY A 49 -6.13 12.54 10.02
C GLY A 49 -5.99 13.41 8.77
N VAL A 50 -5.14 13.03 7.81
CA VAL A 50 -4.88 13.83 6.61
C VAL A 50 -5.55 13.18 5.39
N ARG A 51 -6.38 13.93 4.68
CA ARG A 51 -6.93 13.46 3.39
C ARG A 51 -5.89 13.65 2.30
N LYS A 52 -5.35 12.55 1.78
CA LYS A 52 -4.57 12.52 0.52
C LYS A 52 -5.13 11.47 -0.41
N GLU A 53 -5.15 11.79 -1.69
CA GLU A 53 -5.51 10.88 -2.77
C GLU A 53 -4.26 10.47 -3.53
N THR A 54 -4.29 9.26 -4.09
CA THR A 54 -3.17 8.66 -4.80
C THR A 54 -3.70 7.76 -5.89
N ARG A 55 -2.97 7.70 -7.01
CA ARG A 55 -3.23 6.71 -8.06
C ARG A 55 -2.55 5.39 -7.79
N VAL A 56 -1.65 5.31 -6.81
CA VAL A 56 -0.89 4.09 -6.50
C VAL A 56 -1.64 3.26 -5.47
N HIS A 57 -1.76 1.97 -5.72
CA HIS A 57 -2.19 0.97 -4.76
C HIS A 57 -1.24 -0.22 -4.73
N CYS A 58 -1.33 -1.05 -3.70
CA CYS A 58 -0.68 -2.36 -3.73
C CYS A 58 -1.61 -3.36 -4.45
N SER A 59 -1.11 -4.04 -5.48
CA SER A 59 -1.86 -5.09 -6.19
C SER A 59 -1.83 -6.43 -5.43
N THR A 60 -0.80 -6.69 -4.63
CA THR A 60 -0.68 -7.94 -3.85
C THR A 60 -1.52 -7.95 -2.56
N CYS A 61 -1.71 -6.80 -1.91
CA CYS A 61 -2.52 -6.72 -0.69
C CYS A 61 -3.99 -7.01 -1.00
N SER A 62 -4.63 -7.89 -0.21
CA SER A 62 -6.05 -8.24 -0.37
C SER A 62 -7.00 -7.03 -0.36
N ALA A 63 -6.68 -6.01 0.43
CA ALA A 63 -7.49 -4.79 0.52
C ALA A 63 -7.21 -3.77 -0.61
N HIS A 64 -6.24 -4.04 -1.49
CA HIS A 64 -5.74 -3.13 -2.53
C HIS A 64 -5.68 -1.65 -2.07
N PRO A 65 -4.95 -1.36 -0.98
CA PRO A 65 -4.96 -0.06 -0.33
C PRO A 65 -4.33 0.99 -1.24
N GLY A 66 -4.99 2.15 -1.37
CA GLY A 66 -4.36 3.34 -1.93
C GLY A 66 -3.24 3.82 -1.01
N LEU A 67 -2.04 4.05 -1.54
CA LEU A 67 -0.87 4.48 -0.78
C LEU A 67 -0.12 5.58 -1.54
N CYS A 68 0.28 6.64 -0.84
CA CYS A 68 1.20 7.61 -1.42
C CYS A 68 2.57 6.93 -1.63
N TYR A 69 3.16 7.14 -2.80
CA TYR A 69 4.47 6.58 -3.13
C TYR A 69 5.58 7.64 -2.98
N PRO A 70 6.79 7.30 -2.49
CA PRO A 70 7.22 6.00 -1.95
C PRO A 70 6.94 5.85 -0.44
N ALA A 71 6.87 6.94 0.31
CA ALA A 71 6.96 6.91 1.78
C ALA A 71 5.82 6.15 2.48
N CYS A 72 4.55 6.41 2.11
CA CYS A 72 3.42 5.70 2.71
C CYS A 72 3.35 4.25 2.25
N TYR A 73 3.86 3.95 1.04
CA TYR A 73 3.95 2.59 0.54
C TYR A 73 4.89 1.75 1.41
N ALA A 74 6.12 2.23 1.66
CA ALA A 74 7.06 1.54 2.55
C ALA A 74 6.55 1.46 4.00
N LEU A 75 5.97 2.55 4.53
CA LEU A 75 5.48 2.56 5.91
C LEU A 75 4.32 1.57 6.12
N TYR A 76 3.32 1.55 5.25
CA TYR A 76 2.17 0.65 5.34
C TYR A 76 2.58 -0.84 5.38
N HIS A 77 3.65 -1.14 4.66
CA HIS A 77 4.22 -2.45 4.49
C HIS A 77 5.23 -2.80 5.61
N SER A 78 5.59 -1.84 6.48
CA SER A 78 6.45 -2.13 7.64
C SER A 78 5.68 -2.82 8.78
N ARG A 79 6.36 -3.71 9.52
CA ARG A 79 5.83 -4.34 10.75
C ARG A 79 5.34 -3.30 11.76
N HIS A 80 6.03 -2.16 11.86
CA HIS A 80 5.70 -1.09 12.79
C HIS A 80 4.31 -0.49 12.53
N TYR A 81 3.89 -0.35 11.27
CA TYR A 81 2.60 0.26 10.96
C TYR A 81 1.42 -0.55 11.51
N TRP A 82 1.54 -1.88 11.52
CA TRP A 82 0.50 -2.78 12.02
C TRP A 82 0.57 -3.02 13.53
N SER A 83 1.75 -2.91 14.14
CA SER A 83 1.90 -3.03 15.60
C SER A 83 1.39 -1.81 16.36
N ARG A 84 1.41 -0.62 15.74
CA ARG A 84 0.71 0.55 16.28
C ARG A 84 -0.77 0.20 16.29
N GLY A 85 -1.37 -0.03 17.46
CA GLY A 85 -2.73 -0.53 17.59
C GLY A 85 -3.75 0.16 16.66
N TYR A 86 -4.47 -0.63 15.87
CA TYR A 86 -5.74 -0.22 15.30
C TYR A 86 -6.73 -0.17 16.47
N LYS A 87 -7.21 1.02 16.85
CA LYS A 87 -8.41 1.11 17.69
C LYS A 87 -9.55 0.55 16.84
N MET A 88 -9.80 -0.75 16.95
CA MET A 88 -10.97 -1.39 16.38
C MET A 88 -12.18 -0.72 17.04
N ASN A 89 -13.06 -0.11 16.26
CA ASN A 89 -14.40 0.17 16.74
C ASN A 89 -15.15 -1.18 16.72
N HIS A 90 -14.89 -2.06 17.68
CA HIS A 90 -15.83 -3.15 17.98
C HIS A 90 -17.05 -2.51 18.63
N ALA A 91 -17.96 -1.99 17.80
CA ALA A 91 -19.30 -1.61 18.18
C ALA A 91 -20.27 -1.99 17.05
N THR A 92 -20.23 -3.26 16.61
CA THR A 92 -21.48 -3.88 16.16
C THR A 92 -22.27 -4.27 17.41
N SER A 93 -23.01 -3.28 17.90
CA SER A 93 -24.22 -3.47 18.69
C SER A 93 -25.17 -4.36 17.88
N TRP A 94 -25.23 -5.64 18.20
CA TRP A 94 -26.48 -6.38 18.06
C TRP A 94 -27.17 -6.26 19.39
N GLY A 95 -28.17 -5.38 19.44
CA GLY A 95 -29.06 -5.28 20.57
C GLY A 95 -29.84 -6.58 20.70
N THR A 96 -29.83 -7.15 21.90
CA THR A 96 -30.99 -7.83 22.44
C THR A 96 -31.45 -7.00 23.63
N HIS A 97 -32.38 -6.10 23.31
CA HIS A 97 -33.21 -5.41 24.29
C HIS A 97 -34.15 -6.46 24.89
N LEU A 98 -34.06 -6.61 26.22
CA LEU A 98 -35.11 -6.91 27.20
C LEU A 98 -36.20 -7.95 26.85
N ASN A 99 -36.28 -9.01 27.67
CA ASN A 99 -37.25 -9.07 28.77
C ASN A 99 -36.73 -9.97 29.89
#